data_AF-A0A847P1A2-F1
#
_entry.id   AF-A0A847P1A2-F1
#
_cell.length_a   1.000
_cell.length_b   1.000
_cell.length_c   1.000
_cell.angle_alpha   90.00
_cell.angle_beta   90.00
_cell.angle_gamma   90.00
#
_symmetry.space_group_name_H-M   'P 1'
#
loop_
_entity.id
_entity.type
_entity.pdbx_description
1 polymer ?
#
loop_
_entity_poly.entity_id
_entity_poly.type
_entity_poly.pdbx_seq_one_letter_code
_entity_poly.pdbx_strand_id
1 'polypeptide(L)'
;MYNENDPLSVEKYSSAVTLSDMEVFIFPELMMSLVIANMMSPKLWQWKSDPWFSKTGKASPLKRVQRLKQYIMDHFTFNLDLDTWGLTTKEKELARFSAYIDESILAKSNALFGYEGDKYYFDIDIRKHFGLDKYTSNVIPYWKTETLEAMEAFRFKEGYPTGAGECVSLAALYAASSAVVAQIPLDDIYMLATPLHSQNFLDIGDGVLTNNRRLVTKTMWFNGTELTAKARRALENENVTIVAHSTGYIHTIYDSATISPDVYSKFNNKLNKYLKTDINFEILANFLRHHSEFQKCFQISHICCGKPRYIEAEKVYQYEHSSKSRVGDSTQNKLLHEIEEDDFYTSPLPQRIMLSDLEAFFKSNHISLEDSSTVDKLKLHLCNNCLPIDRVIENLKKFCKTVPNIPDSRKKWQSTPAIDLNDVKSAEDVIAKMKELRKTNLTADLAFSAFRDLKNSPWKPFLKAALQRNPVSIKQTTTMSVNDTFNRLCTFDNSSIYPGESRLAQPDEVWNFQRGDGLEKAICLINILKNRYPDDLPHLKAVGKKIFVIHKTGEFQFQSSKDVEMPQQKDF
;
A
#
# COMPACT_ATOMS: atom_id res chain seq x y z
N MET A 1 11.92 -25.08 0.72
CA MET A 1 12.30 -24.62 2.07
C MET A 1 11.22 -24.91 3.11
N TYR A 2 9.98 -25.17 2.70
CA TYR A 2 8.92 -25.68 3.57
C TYR A 2 9.28 -26.96 4.35
N ASN A 3 8.92 -27.00 5.62
CA ASN A 3 8.97 -28.19 6.49
C ASN A 3 7.55 -28.48 7.04
N GLU A 4 6.98 -29.62 6.69
CA GLU A 4 5.61 -30.01 7.09
C GLU A 4 5.45 -30.35 8.58
N ASN A 5 6.57 -30.62 9.25
CA ASN A 5 6.65 -31.01 10.65
C ASN A 5 7.03 -29.84 11.57
N ASP A 6 7.37 -28.68 11.01
CA ASP A 6 7.63 -27.46 11.76
C ASP A 6 6.36 -26.58 11.76
N PRO A 7 5.68 -26.42 12.91
CA PRO A 7 4.49 -25.58 13.03
C PRO A 7 4.70 -24.14 12.56
N LEU A 8 5.87 -23.53 12.81
CA LEU A 8 6.18 -22.18 12.35
C LEU A 8 6.27 -22.12 10.82
N SER A 9 6.91 -23.11 10.20
CA SER A 9 6.94 -23.25 8.74
C SER A 9 5.53 -23.43 8.17
N VAL A 10 4.70 -24.28 8.77
CA VAL A 10 3.31 -24.46 8.32
C VAL A 10 2.53 -23.15 8.44
N GLU A 11 2.67 -22.45 9.56
CA GLU A 11 2.04 -21.15 9.78
C GLU A 11 2.47 -20.13 8.73
N LYS A 12 3.78 -19.91 8.54
CA LYS A 12 4.34 -18.94 7.57
C LYS A 12 3.87 -19.20 6.14
N TYR A 13 3.93 -20.45 5.67
CA TYR A 13 3.49 -20.77 4.30
C TYR A 13 1.99 -20.63 4.14
N SER A 14 1.24 -20.89 5.20
CA SER A 14 -0.21 -20.72 5.18
C SER A 14 -0.57 -19.24 5.25
N SER A 15 0.23 -18.40 5.90
CA SER A 15 0.14 -16.93 5.86
C SER A 15 0.52 -16.36 4.50
N ALA A 16 1.45 -16.98 3.77
CA ALA A 16 1.65 -16.65 2.36
C ALA A 16 0.41 -16.92 1.52
N VAL A 17 -0.51 -17.76 1.99
CA VAL A 17 -1.79 -17.95 1.33
C VAL A 17 -2.69 -16.73 1.62
N THR A 18 -3.10 -16.49 2.85
CA THR A 18 -4.09 -15.43 3.16
C THR A 18 -3.58 -14.00 3.10
N LEU A 19 -2.29 -13.79 3.36
CA LEU A 19 -1.62 -12.49 3.32
C LEU A 19 -2.33 -11.41 4.15
N SER A 20 -2.80 -11.71 5.35
CA SER A 20 -3.40 -10.65 6.17
C SER A 20 -2.38 -9.57 6.56
N ASP A 21 -2.82 -8.35 6.86
CA ASP A 21 -1.92 -7.26 7.26
C ASP A 21 -1.03 -7.65 8.45
N MET A 22 -1.62 -8.35 9.43
CA MET A 22 -0.90 -8.90 10.58
C MET A 22 0.09 -10.00 10.17
N GLU A 23 -0.26 -10.85 9.21
CA GLU A 23 0.63 -11.89 8.69
C GLU A 23 1.83 -11.31 7.94
N VAL A 24 1.61 -10.28 7.10
CA VAL A 24 2.66 -9.57 6.36
C VAL A 24 3.59 -8.85 7.34
N PHE A 25 3.03 -8.31 8.42
CA PHE A 25 3.81 -7.69 9.49
C PHE A 25 4.69 -8.71 10.22
N ILE A 26 4.12 -9.83 10.63
CA ILE A 26 4.84 -10.89 11.36
C ILE A 26 5.87 -11.57 10.47
N PHE A 27 5.55 -11.83 9.21
CA PHE A 27 6.42 -12.50 8.24
C PHE A 27 6.80 -11.52 7.12
N PRO A 28 7.82 -10.67 7.33
CA PRO A 28 8.18 -9.60 6.39
C PRO A 28 8.60 -10.10 5.00
N GLU A 29 8.99 -11.37 4.86
CA GLU A 29 9.22 -12.01 3.56
C GLU A 29 7.99 -11.96 2.65
N LEU A 30 6.78 -11.91 3.23
CA LEU A 30 5.52 -11.93 2.51
C LEU A 30 5.28 -10.67 1.67
N MET A 31 5.81 -9.50 2.08
CA MET A 31 5.68 -8.26 1.29
C MET A 31 6.24 -8.45 -0.12
N MET A 32 7.49 -8.87 -0.22
CA MET A 32 8.15 -9.09 -1.51
C MET A 32 7.64 -10.36 -2.20
N SER A 33 7.21 -11.38 -1.44
CA SER A 33 6.59 -12.58 -2.01
C SER A 33 5.29 -12.25 -2.76
N LEU A 34 4.50 -11.31 -2.26
CA LEU A 34 3.29 -10.82 -2.93
C LEU A 34 3.61 -10.03 -4.20
N VAL A 35 4.64 -9.17 -4.19
CA VAL A 35 5.11 -8.48 -5.40
C VAL A 35 5.47 -9.50 -6.48
N ILE A 36 6.24 -10.51 -6.12
CA ILE A 36 6.66 -11.56 -7.04
C ILE A 36 5.47 -12.39 -7.51
N ALA A 37 4.53 -12.74 -6.64
CA ALA A 37 3.30 -13.43 -7.04
C ALA A 37 2.50 -12.62 -8.08
N ASN A 38 2.43 -11.30 -7.94
CA ASN A 38 1.83 -10.42 -8.94
C ASN A 38 2.64 -10.38 -10.25
N MET A 39 3.98 -10.42 -10.18
CA MET A 39 4.85 -10.53 -11.37
C MET A 39 4.77 -11.90 -12.07
N MET A 40 4.45 -12.97 -11.33
CA MET A 40 4.16 -14.30 -11.87
C MET A 40 2.78 -14.37 -12.54
N SER A 41 1.90 -13.39 -12.32
CA SER A 41 0.56 -13.37 -12.92
C SER A 41 0.60 -12.99 -14.39
N PRO A 42 0.07 -13.83 -15.31
CA PRO A 42 -0.09 -13.46 -16.71
C PRO A 42 -0.94 -12.20 -16.91
N LYS A 43 -1.87 -11.88 -15.99
CA LYS A 43 -2.72 -10.68 -16.08
C LYS A 43 -1.90 -9.40 -16.06
N LEU A 44 -0.86 -9.34 -15.23
CA LEU A 44 0.01 -8.17 -15.17
C LEU A 44 0.76 -7.95 -16.49
N TRP A 45 1.19 -9.04 -17.14
CA TRP A 45 1.87 -8.97 -18.43
C TRP A 45 0.92 -8.61 -19.59
N GLN A 46 -0.37 -8.90 -19.47
CA GLN A 46 -1.38 -8.39 -20.41
C GLN A 46 -1.46 -6.87 -20.37
N TRP A 47 -1.30 -6.23 -19.20
CA TRP A 47 -1.29 -4.77 -19.11
C TRP A 47 -0.15 -4.15 -19.90
N LYS A 48 1.02 -4.80 -19.93
CA LYS A 48 2.16 -4.33 -20.75
C LYS A 48 1.81 -4.23 -22.24
N SER A 49 0.88 -5.08 -22.70
CA SER A 49 0.38 -5.10 -24.07
C SER A 49 -0.85 -4.22 -24.30
N ASP A 50 -1.38 -3.58 -23.26
CA ASP A 50 -2.56 -2.74 -23.37
C ASP A 50 -2.28 -1.47 -24.21
N PRO A 51 -3.20 -1.04 -25.10
CA PRO A 51 -3.04 0.17 -25.92
C PRO A 51 -2.70 1.43 -25.12
N TRP A 52 -3.12 1.52 -23.85
CA TRP A 52 -2.75 2.59 -22.92
C TRP A 52 -1.23 2.74 -22.77
N PHE A 53 -0.45 1.67 -22.89
CA PHE A 53 1.01 1.70 -22.72
C PHE A 53 1.80 1.74 -24.03
N SER A 54 1.13 1.67 -25.19
CA SER A 54 1.76 1.60 -26.53
C SER A 54 2.80 2.71 -26.83
N LYS A 55 2.61 3.93 -26.31
CA LYS A 55 3.49 5.09 -26.56
C LYS A 55 4.48 5.40 -25.42
N THR A 56 4.71 4.46 -24.51
CA THR A 56 5.47 4.72 -23.28
C THR A 56 6.95 4.34 -23.34
N GLY A 57 7.38 3.56 -24.34
CA GLY A 57 8.76 3.05 -24.43
C GLY A 57 9.86 4.12 -24.48
N LYS A 58 9.58 5.30 -25.06
CA LYS A 58 10.52 6.45 -25.10
C LYS A 58 10.29 7.48 -23.99
N ALA A 59 9.29 7.28 -23.13
CA ALA A 59 8.98 8.24 -22.08
C ALA A 59 9.96 8.11 -20.91
N SER A 60 10.24 9.23 -20.23
CA SER A 60 11.00 9.21 -18.98
C SER A 60 10.37 8.25 -17.94
N PRO A 61 11.16 7.64 -17.04
CA PRO A 61 10.65 6.79 -15.96
C PRO A 61 9.44 7.38 -15.22
N LEU A 62 9.52 8.65 -14.80
CA LEU A 62 8.43 9.33 -14.09
C LEU A 62 7.12 9.36 -14.90
N LYS A 63 7.18 9.71 -16.18
CA LYS A 63 6.01 9.72 -17.08
C LYS A 63 5.40 8.32 -17.27
N ARG A 64 6.22 7.26 -17.28
CA ARG A 64 5.72 5.87 -17.33
C ARG A 64 4.97 5.52 -16.06
N VAL A 65 5.53 5.83 -14.88
CA VAL A 65 4.87 5.58 -13.58
C VAL A 65 3.60 6.43 -13.43
N GLN A 66 3.57 7.68 -13.91
CA GLN A 66 2.35 8.50 -13.91
C GLN A 66 1.22 7.88 -14.75
N ARG A 67 1.53 7.34 -15.93
CA ARG A 67 0.53 6.64 -16.75
C ARG A 67 0.06 5.35 -16.09
N LEU A 68 0.97 4.61 -15.46
CA LEU A 68 0.64 3.42 -14.68
C LEU A 68 -0.30 3.76 -13.51
N LYS A 69 0.00 4.81 -12.75
CA LYS A 69 -0.84 5.30 -11.66
C LYS A 69 -2.26 5.60 -12.14
N GLN A 70 -2.41 6.29 -13.27
CA GLN A 70 -3.73 6.55 -13.84
C GLN A 70 -4.46 5.25 -14.22
N TYR A 71 -3.75 4.31 -14.87
CA TYR A 71 -4.32 3.01 -15.22
C TYR A 71 -4.82 2.24 -13.99
N ILE A 72 -4.03 2.19 -12.92
CA ILE A 72 -4.45 1.56 -11.65
C ILE A 72 -5.67 2.29 -11.06
N MET A 73 -5.68 3.62 -11.06
CA MET A 73 -6.81 4.41 -10.53
C MET A 73 -8.12 4.20 -11.30
N ASP A 74 -8.04 3.94 -12.60
CA ASP A 74 -9.19 3.73 -13.47
C ASP A 74 -9.76 2.31 -13.33
N HIS A 75 -8.94 1.33 -12.92
CA HIS A 75 -9.31 -0.10 -12.88
C HIS A 75 -9.49 -0.65 -11.46
N PHE A 76 -8.99 0.05 -10.44
CA PHE A 76 -9.07 -0.39 -9.05
C PHE A 76 -9.52 0.75 -8.16
N THR A 77 -10.40 0.46 -7.21
CA THR A 77 -10.71 1.34 -6.07
C THR A 77 -9.95 0.92 -4.81
N PHE A 78 -9.89 1.82 -3.83
CA PHE A 78 -9.42 1.45 -2.49
C PHE A 78 -10.59 0.78 -1.75
N ASN A 79 -10.38 -0.45 -1.27
CA ASN A 79 -11.41 -1.18 -0.54
C ASN A 79 -11.56 -0.60 0.88
N LEU A 80 -12.71 -0.01 1.18
CA LEU A 80 -13.07 0.51 2.51
C LEU A 80 -14.09 -0.38 3.23
N ASP A 81 -14.57 -1.44 2.59
CA ASP A 81 -15.48 -2.40 3.22
C ASP A 81 -14.68 -3.35 4.12
N LEU A 82 -14.56 -2.95 5.38
CA LEU A 82 -13.87 -3.71 6.42
C LEU A 82 -14.49 -5.10 6.67
N ASP A 83 -15.75 -5.33 6.27
CA ASP A 83 -16.41 -6.61 6.49
C ASP A 83 -16.22 -7.59 5.31
N THR A 84 -15.54 -7.17 4.23
CA THR A 84 -15.34 -7.98 3.00
C THR A 84 -14.84 -9.39 3.32
N TRP A 85 -13.82 -9.48 4.18
CA TRP A 85 -13.14 -10.72 4.53
C TRP A 85 -13.58 -11.30 5.88
N GLY A 86 -14.65 -10.72 6.44
CA GLY A 86 -15.26 -11.12 7.70
C GLY A 86 -14.53 -10.58 8.92
N LEU A 87 -14.89 -11.14 10.07
CA LEU A 87 -14.45 -10.68 11.39
C LEU A 87 -13.70 -11.79 12.13
N THR A 88 -12.73 -11.39 12.96
CA THR A 88 -12.03 -12.25 13.93
C THR A 88 -12.00 -11.55 15.29
N THR A 89 -11.29 -12.11 16.27
CA THR A 89 -11.03 -11.46 17.57
C THR A 89 -9.55 -11.28 17.82
N LYS A 90 -9.18 -10.28 18.63
CA LYS A 90 -7.79 -10.04 18.99
C LYS A 90 -7.19 -11.25 19.70
N GLU A 91 -7.90 -11.86 20.66
CA GLU A 91 -7.33 -13.02 21.36
C GLU A 91 -7.15 -14.22 20.45
N LYS A 92 -8.02 -14.40 19.44
CA LYS A 92 -7.86 -15.50 18.48
C LYS A 92 -6.59 -15.33 17.64
N GLU A 93 -6.34 -14.12 17.10
CA GLU A 93 -5.11 -13.88 16.33
C GLU A 93 -3.87 -13.88 17.24
N LEU A 94 -3.94 -13.32 18.45
CA LEU A 94 -2.81 -13.36 19.39
C LEU A 94 -2.48 -14.79 19.82
N ALA A 95 -3.47 -15.61 20.15
CA ALA A 95 -3.28 -17.02 20.51
C ALA A 95 -2.72 -17.85 19.34
N ARG A 96 -3.06 -17.48 18.10
CA ARG A 96 -2.53 -18.12 16.90
C ARG A 96 -1.03 -17.89 16.75
N PHE A 97 -0.53 -16.70 17.06
CA PHE A 97 0.90 -16.37 16.89
C PHE A 97 1.75 -16.57 18.14
N SER A 98 1.16 -16.70 19.33
CA SER A 98 1.88 -16.82 20.61
C SER A 98 2.82 -18.02 20.68
N ALA A 99 2.53 -19.10 19.96
CA ALA A 99 3.38 -20.29 19.90
C ALA A 99 4.65 -20.09 19.03
N TYR A 100 4.70 -19.03 18.24
CA TYR A 100 5.68 -18.84 17.16
C TYR A 100 6.48 -17.56 17.32
N ILE A 101 5.86 -16.55 17.92
CA ILE A 101 6.38 -15.19 18.02
C ILE A 101 6.41 -14.84 19.50
N ASP A 102 7.56 -14.30 19.93
CA ASP A 102 7.78 -13.89 21.31
C ASP A 102 6.69 -12.91 21.78
N GLU A 103 6.23 -13.07 23.02
CA GLU A 103 5.14 -12.26 23.59
C GLU A 103 5.46 -10.76 23.57
N SER A 104 6.73 -10.38 23.72
CA SER A 104 7.16 -8.97 23.62
C SER A 104 7.08 -8.43 22.19
N ILE A 105 7.27 -9.28 21.17
CA ILE A 105 7.09 -8.94 19.75
C ILE A 105 5.61 -8.78 19.45
N LEU A 106 4.77 -9.70 19.95
CA LEU A 106 3.32 -9.64 19.79
C LEU A 106 2.72 -8.43 20.51
N ALA A 107 3.13 -8.12 21.74
CA ALA A 107 2.69 -6.92 22.46
C ALA A 107 3.07 -5.63 21.71
N LYS A 108 4.29 -5.55 21.16
CA LYS A 108 4.71 -4.42 20.31
C LYS A 108 3.90 -4.35 19.02
N SER A 109 3.63 -5.47 18.36
CA SER A 109 2.75 -5.55 17.20
C SER A 109 1.33 -5.09 17.55
N ASN A 110 0.80 -5.50 18.70
CA ASN A 110 -0.54 -5.19 19.18
C ASN A 110 -0.71 -3.70 19.46
N ALA A 111 0.29 -3.09 20.11
CA ALA A 111 0.36 -1.64 20.30
C ALA A 111 0.37 -0.91 18.95
N LEU A 112 1.12 -1.42 17.99
CA LEU A 112 1.30 -0.86 16.65
C LEU A 112 0.02 -0.91 15.78
N PHE A 113 -0.79 -1.97 15.87
CA PHE A 113 -2.09 -2.06 15.20
C PHE A 113 -3.21 -1.29 15.95
N GLY A 114 -2.87 -0.52 16.98
CA GLY A 114 -3.82 0.29 17.73
C GLY A 114 -4.75 -0.50 18.66
N TYR A 115 -4.44 -1.78 18.92
CA TYR A 115 -5.31 -2.65 19.70
C TYR A 115 -5.27 -2.39 21.21
N GLU A 116 -4.25 -1.67 21.70
CA GLU A 116 -4.08 -1.24 23.10
C GLU A 116 -4.09 0.28 23.31
N GLY A 117 -4.45 1.08 22.31
CA GLY A 117 -4.65 2.51 22.54
C GLY A 117 -3.62 3.45 21.92
N ASP A 118 -3.17 3.21 20.68
CA ASP A 118 -2.26 4.16 20.05
C ASP A 118 -3.00 5.49 19.81
N LYS A 119 -2.59 6.56 20.51
CA LYS A 119 -3.23 7.90 20.55
C LYS A 119 -3.56 8.46 19.16
N TYR A 120 -2.86 8.00 18.12
CA TYR A 120 -3.06 8.41 16.74
C TYR A 120 -4.32 7.82 16.07
N TYR A 121 -4.79 6.65 16.47
CA TYR A 121 -6.13 6.18 16.11
C TYR A 121 -7.23 6.93 16.86
N PHE A 122 -6.91 7.56 18.00
CA PHE A 122 -7.85 8.36 18.80
C PHE A 122 -7.93 9.82 18.33
N ASP A 123 -7.20 10.20 17.29
CA ASP A 123 -7.51 11.42 16.56
C ASP A 123 -8.85 11.17 15.85
N ILE A 124 -9.90 11.74 16.43
CA ILE A 124 -11.32 11.35 16.33
C ILE A 124 -11.82 11.17 14.88
N ASP A 125 -11.18 11.81 13.91
CA ASP A 125 -11.60 11.74 12.51
C ASP A 125 -11.16 10.47 11.76
N ILE A 126 -10.08 9.78 12.15
CA ILE A 126 -9.61 8.61 11.37
C ILE A 126 -10.52 7.41 11.55
N ARG A 127 -10.86 7.07 12.80
CA ARG A 127 -11.73 5.92 13.07
C ARG A 127 -13.10 6.13 12.43
N LYS A 128 -13.62 7.35 12.51
CA LYS A 128 -14.85 7.73 11.83
C LYS A 128 -14.70 7.62 10.30
N HIS A 129 -13.60 8.12 9.74
CA HIS A 129 -13.33 8.09 8.30
C HIS A 129 -13.27 6.66 7.73
N PHE A 130 -12.65 5.74 8.46
CA PHE A 130 -12.54 4.32 8.06
C PHE A 130 -13.66 3.44 8.63
N GLY A 131 -14.66 4.01 9.32
CA GLY A 131 -15.76 3.24 9.92
C GLY A 131 -15.33 2.29 11.04
N LEU A 132 -14.17 2.50 11.64
CA LEU A 132 -13.62 1.69 12.73
C LEU A 132 -14.32 1.94 14.08
N ASP A 133 -15.08 3.02 14.20
CA ASP A 133 -15.88 3.31 15.40
C ASP A 133 -16.94 2.25 15.70
N LYS A 134 -17.35 1.44 14.71
CA LYS A 134 -18.25 0.31 14.93
C LYS A 134 -17.59 -0.85 15.69
N TYR A 135 -16.26 -0.88 15.76
CA TYR A 135 -15.48 -1.88 16.50
C TYR A 135 -14.91 -1.26 17.78
N THR A 136 -15.76 -1.19 18.81
CA THR A 136 -15.41 -0.70 20.16
C THR A 136 -14.96 -1.81 21.10
N SER A 137 -14.98 -3.07 20.64
CA SER A 137 -14.72 -4.25 21.44
C SER A 137 -13.51 -5.03 20.91
N ASN A 138 -13.40 -6.28 21.32
CA ASN A 138 -12.38 -7.22 20.91
C ASN A 138 -12.58 -7.80 19.48
N VAL A 139 -13.74 -7.59 18.87
CA VAL A 139 -13.99 -8.01 17.48
C VAL A 139 -13.29 -7.05 16.52
N ILE A 140 -12.52 -7.60 15.59
CA ILE A 140 -11.76 -6.83 14.59
C ILE A 140 -12.04 -7.36 13.19
N PRO A 141 -11.96 -6.52 12.15
CA PRO A 141 -12.03 -6.99 10.78
C PRO A 141 -10.80 -7.83 10.43
N TYR A 142 -11.01 -8.84 9.59
CA TYR A 142 -9.95 -9.73 9.12
C TYR A 142 -9.35 -9.18 7.82
N TRP A 143 -8.42 -8.23 7.90
CA TRP A 143 -7.80 -7.55 6.74
C TRP A 143 -6.94 -8.52 5.93
N LYS A 144 -7.46 -9.06 4.83
CA LYS A 144 -6.69 -9.90 3.89
C LYS A 144 -6.16 -9.03 2.76
N THR A 145 -4.86 -9.12 2.52
CA THR A 145 -4.25 -8.56 1.32
C THR A 145 -4.54 -9.46 0.12
N GLU A 146 -4.79 -8.83 -1.02
CA GLU A 146 -5.20 -9.47 -2.26
C GLU A 146 -4.05 -9.54 -3.29
N THR A 147 -3.95 -10.67 -3.99
CA THR A 147 -3.19 -10.77 -5.25
C THR A 147 -3.94 -10.04 -6.38
N LEU A 148 -3.27 -9.76 -7.49
CA LEU A 148 -3.89 -9.11 -8.66
C LEU A 148 -5.19 -9.81 -9.12
N GLU A 149 -5.23 -11.15 -9.13
CA GLU A 149 -6.44 -11.90 -9.46
C GLU A 149 -7.60 -11.61 -8.51
N ALA A 150 -7.34 -11.64 -7.20
CA ALA A 150 -8.34 -11.34 -6.18
C ALA A 150 -8.79 -9.88 -6.24
N MET A 151 -7.86 -8.95 -6.46
CA MET A 151 -8.19 -7.53 -6.64
C MET A 151 -9.12 -7.30 -7.83
N GLU A 152 -8.85 -7.95 -8.97
CA GLU A 152 -9.70 -7.86 -10.16
C GLU A 152 -11.09 -8.47 -9.96
N ALA A 153 -11.19 -9.49 -9.10
CA ALA A 153 -12.43 -10.22 -8.87
C ALA A 153 -13.50 -9.41 -8.13
N PHE A 154 -13.13 -8.31 -7.47
CA PHE A 154 -14.10 -7.40 -6.85
C PHE A 154 -15.17 -6.90 -7.81
N ARG A 155 -14.91 -6.80 -9.11
CA ARG A 155 -15.94 -6.44 -10.12
C ARG A 155 -17.13 -7.41 -10.18
N PHE A 156 -17.00 -8.60 -9.58
CA PHE A 156 -18.08 -9.59 -9.46
C PHE A 156 -18.85 -9.49 -8.14
N LYS A 157 -18.36 -8.69 -7.18
CA LYS A 157 -19.02 -8.43 -5.90
C LYS A 157 -19.99 -7.25 -6.07
N GLU A 158 -21.19 -7.39 -5.51
CA GLU A 158 -22.17 -6.31 -5.50
C GLU A 158 -21.59 -5.03 -4.87
N GLY A 159 -21.87 -3.87 -5.48
CA GLY A 159 -21.36 -2.57 -5.04
C GLY A 159 -19.99 -2.17 -5.63
N TYR A 160 -19.33 -3.05 -6.38
CA TYR A 160 -18.01 -2.80 -6.95
C TYR A 160 -18.07 -2.75 -8.49
N PRO A 161 -17.94 -1.56 -9.12
CA PRO A 161 -17.96 -1.44 -10.58
C PRO A 161 -16.63 -1.86 -11.24
N THR A 162 -15.54 -1.91 -10.47
CA THR A 162 -14.18 -2.21 -10.92
C THR A 162 -13.48 -3.11 -9.91
N GLY A 163 -12.20 -3.41 -10.11
CA GLY A 163 -11.42 -4.10 -9.09
C GLY A 163 -11.29 -3.27 -7.81
N ALA A 164 -10.84 -3.89 -6.73
CA ALA A 164 -10.55 -3.20 -5.48
C ALA A 164 -9.38 -3.86 -4.77
N GLY A 165 -8.79 -3.18 -3.81
CA GLY A 165 -7.86 -3.81 -2.88
C GLY A 165 -7.51 -2.91 -1.70
N GLU A 166 -6.96 -3.54 -0.68
CA GLU A 166 -6.48 -2.90 0.54
C GLU A 166 -5.09 -2.24 0.32
N CYS A 167 -4.55 -1.64 1.38
CA CYS A 167 -3.37 -0.78 1.29
C CYS A 167 -2.11 -1.55 0.87
N VAL A 168 -1.87 -2.71 1.47
CA VAL A 168 -0.76 -3.61 1.11
C VAL A 168 -0.94 -4.12 -0.33
N SER A 169 -2.17 -4.44 -0.74
CA SER A 169 -2.50 -4.97 -2.08
C SER A 169 -2.14 -3.96 -3.15
N LEU A 170 -2.54 -2.71 -2.97
CA LEU A 170 -2.18 -1.61 -3.86
C LEU A 170 -0.67 -1.35 -3.85
N ALA A 171 -0.02 -1.34 -2.69
CA ALA A 171 1.43 -1.14 -2.62
C ALA A 171 2.18 -2.22 -3.42
N ALA A 172 1.84 -3.49 -3.23
CA ALA A 172 2.45 -4.60 -3.96
C ALA A 172 2.12 -4.55 -5.46
N LEU A 173 0.89 -4.18 -5.84
CA LEU A 173 0.51 -3.97 -7.23
C LEU A 173 1.33 -2.85 -7.88
N TYR A 174 1.50 -1.71 -7.22
CA TYR A 174 2.34 -0.60 -7.71
C TYR A 174 3.79 -1.04 -7.89
N ALA A 175 4.36 -1.78 -6.94
CA ALA A 175 5.73 -2.28 -7.04
C ALA A 175 5.89 -3.24 -8.25
N ALA A 176 5.05 -4.27 -8.33
CA ALA A 176 5.08 -5.27 -9.40
C ALA A 176 4.86 -4.64 -10.78
N SER A 177 3.86 -3.77 -10.91
CA SER A 177 3.53 -3.12 -12.17
C SER A 177 4.52 -2.02 -12.56
N SER A 178 5.18 -1.37 -11.59
CA SER A 178 6.29 -0.46 -11.88
C SER A 178 7.46 -1.20 -12.51
N ALA A 179 7.77 -2.41 -12.02
CA ALA A 179 8.78 -3.28 -12.60
C ALA A 179 8.39 -3.78 -14.00
N VAL A 180 7.22 -4.40 -14.13
CA VAL A 180 6.80 -5.09 -15.36
C VAL A 180 6.34 -4.13 -16.46
N VAL A 181 5.46 -3.19 -16.13
CA VAL A 181 4.76 -2.33 -17.09
C VAL A 181 5.52 -1.01 -17.28
N ALA A 182 5.87 -0.34 -16.19
CA ALA A 182 6.62 0.92 -16.28
C ALA A 182 8.13 0.73 -16.46
N GLN A 183 8.63 -0.51 -16.44
CA GLN A 183 10.04 -0.88 -16.68
C GLN A 183 11.00 -0.08 -15.79
N ILE A 184 10.65 0.02 -14.50
CA ILE A 184 11.55 0.50 -13.45
C ILE A 184 12.35 -0.70 -12.96
N PRO A 185 13.69 -0.63 -12.86
CA PRO A 185 14.48 -1.73 -12.29
C PRO A 185 13.96 -2.12 -10.90
N LEU A 186 13.85 -3.42 -10.62
CA LEU A 186 13.32 -3.88 -9.33
C LEU A 186 14.20 -3.39 -8.16
N ASP A 187 15.50 -3.21 -8.40
CA ASP A 187 16.48 -2.69 -7.44
C ASP A 187 16.31 -1.20 -7.08
N ASP A 188 15.45 -0.49 -7.82
CA ASP A 188 15.08 0.90 -7.55
C ASP A 188 13.69 1.01 -6.90
N ILE A 189 13.11 -0.11 -6.45
CA ILE A 189 11.77 -0.19 -5.84
C ILE A 189 11.88 -0.67 -4.40
N TYR A 190 11.56 0.20 -3.45
CA TYR A 190 11.54 -0.11 -2.02
C TYR A 190 10.11 -0.08 -1.50
N MET A 191 9.67 -1.15 -0.85
CA MET A 191 8.39 -1.14 -0.16
C MET A 191 8.56 -0.73 1.29
N LEU A 192 7.69 0.14 1.76
CA LEU A 192 7.65 0.65 3.13
C LEU A 192 6.30 0.28 3.72
N ALA A 193 6.31 -0.46 4.82
CA ALA A 193 5.10 -0.74 5.58
C ALA A 193 5.22 -0.15 6.98
N THR A 194 4.13 0.46 7.41
CA THR A 194 3.78 0.76 8.80
C THR A 194 2.61 -0.18 9.16
N PRO A 195 2.22 -0.27 10.44
CA PRO A 195 1.03 -1.02 10.83
C PRO A 195 -0.28 -0.47 10.23
N LEU A 196 -0.28 0.78 9.75
CA LEU A 196 -1.47 1.48 9.28
C LEU A 196 -1.46 1.74 7.77
N HIS A 197 -0.27 1.76 7.17
CA HIS A 197 -0.09 2.15 5.78
C HIS A 197 1.04 1.38 5.12
N SER A 198 0.82 0.99 3.88
CA SER A 198 1.84 0.47 2.97
C SER A 198 2.00 1.39 1.76
N GLN A 199 3.25 1.64 1.39
CA GLN A 199 3.61 2.51 0.28
C GLN A 199 4.94 2.09 -0.32
N ASN A 200 5.29 2.66 -1.47
CA ASN A 200 6.59 2.39 -2.10
C ASN A 200 7.38 3.68 -2.28
N PHE A 201 8.70 3.58 -2.17
CA PHE A 201 9.65 4.58 -2.62
C PHE A 201 10.35 4.07 -3.89
N LEU A 202 10.23 4.83 -4.98
CA LEU A 202 10.89 4.54 -6.25
C LEU A 202 12.11 5.47 -6.41
N ASP A 203 13.31 4.93 -6.54
CA ASP A 203 14.56 5.69 -6.76
C ASP A 203 14.68 6.14 -8.22
N ILE A 204 13.73 6.97 -8.67
CA ILE A 204 13.71 7.56 -10.00
C ILE A 204 13.74 9.09 -9.90
N GLY A 205 14.64 9.73 -10.68
CA GLY A 205 14.84 11.19 -10.59
C GLY A 205 15.25 11.62 -9.18
N ASP A 206 14.45 12.52 -8.58
CA ASP A 206 14.63 12.96 -7.19
C ASP A 206 13.91 12.08 -6.14
N GLY A 207 13.29 10.97 -6.59
CA GLY A 207 12.48 10.07 -5.78
C GLY A 207 10.98 10.28 -5.97
N VAL A 208 10.22 9.19 -5.83
CA VAL A 208 8.75 9.18 -5.94
C VAL A 208 8.17 8.25 -4.88
N LEU A 209 7.18 8.72 -4.13
CA LEU A 209 6.37 7.88 -3.25
C LEU A 209 5.05 7.49 -3.92
N THR A 210 4.66 6.23 -3.84
CA THR A 210 3.33 5.75 -4.24
C THR A 210 2.58 5.28 -3.00
N ASN A 211 1.38 5.83 -2.75
CA ASN A 211 0.55 5.46 -1.60
C ASN A 211 -0.90 5.38 -2.04
N ASN A 212 -1.50 4.18 -1.98
CA ASN A 212 -2.88 3.92 -2.39
C ASN A 212 -3.20 4.51 -3.78
N ARG A 213 -3.94 5.61 -3.86
CA ARG A 213 -4.31 6.29 -5.12
C ARG A 213 -3.41 7.49 -5.47
N ARG A 214 -2.30 7.68 -4.76
CA ARG A 214 -1.42 8.87 -4.85
C ARG A 214 -0.04 8.49 -5.38
N LEU A 215 0.50 9.38 -6.20
CA LEU A 215 1.90 9.40 -6.61
C LEU A 215 2.43 10.78 -6.25
N VAL A 216 3.48 10.83 -5.43
CA VAL A 216 4.00 12.06 -4.86
C VAL A 216 5.47 12.18 -5.27
N THR A 217 5.76 13.18 -6.10
CA THR A 217 7.13 13.57 -6.42
C THR A 217 7.69 14.47 -5.34
N LYS A 218 9.00 14.72 -5.35
CA LYS A 218 9.64 15.66 -4.43
C LYS A 218 9.01 17.06 -4.49
N THR A 219 8.76 17.59 -5.68
CA THR A 219 8.06 18.88 -5.85
C THR A 219 6.65 18.83 -5.24
N MET A 220 5.92 17.73 -5.42
CA MET A 220 4.60 17.58 -4.81
C MET A 220 4.68 17.55 -3.29
N TRP A 221 5.68 16.88 -2.70
CA TRP A 221 5.90 16.80 -1.24
C TRP A 221 6.00 18.16 -0.56
N PHE A 222 6.50 19.17 -1.27
CA PHE A 222 6.69 20.53 -0.74
C PHE A 222 5.76 21.57 -1.40
N ASN A 223 4.66 21.16 -2.04
CA ASN A 223 3.74 22.10 -2.70
C ASN A 223 2.64 22.69 -1.80
N GLY A 224 2.58 22.28 -0.52
CA GLY A 224 1.66 22.85 0.47
C GLY A 224 0.17 22.58 0.27
N THR A 225 -0.21 21.66 -0.65
CA THR A 225 -1.63 21.33 -0.86
C THR A 225 -2.15 20.35 0.21
N GLU A 226 -3.46 20.35 0.46
CA GLU A 226 -4.11 19.43 1.40
C GLU A 226 -3.86 17.95 1.02
N LEU A 227 -3.88 17.63 -0.27
CA LEU A 227 -3.59 16.29 -0.78
C LEU A 227 -2.19 15.83 -0.39
N THR A 228 -1.20 16.71 -0.51
CA THR A 228 0.18 16.45 -0.10
C THR A 228 0.28 16.29 1.41
N ALA A 229 -0.37 17.15 2.20
CA ALA A 229 -0.37 17.04 3.66
C ALA A 229 -0.86 15.66 4.13
N LYS A 230 -1.95 15.16 3.50
CA LYS A 230 -2.46 13.80 3.75
C LYS A 230 -1.47 12.70 3.36
N ALA A 231 -0.62 12.92 2.37
CA ALA A 231 0.41 11.95 1.98
C ALA A 231 1.64 11.99 2.90
N ARG A 232 2.00 13.18 3.40
CA ARG A 232 3.14 13.39 4.31
C ARG A 232 2.94 12.76 5.68
N ARG A 233 1.69 12.82 6.16
CA ARG A 233 1.25 12.34 7.46
C ARG A 233 1.86 11.00 7.88
N ALA A 234 1.88 10.00 6.99
CA ALA A 234 2.36 8.66 7.33
C ALA A 234 3.85 8.68 7.71
N LEU A 235 4.72 9.32 6.92
CA LEU A 235 6.16 9.39 7.25
C LEU A 235 6.50 10.40 8.35
N GLU A 236 5.61 11.35 8.64
CA GLU A 236 5.81 12.32 9.71
C GLU A 236 5.41 11.78 11.09
N ASN A 237 4.45 10.85 11.17
CA ASN A 237 3.85 10.43 12.43
C ASN A 237 3.94 8.92 12.70
N GLU A 238 4.16 8.10 11.68
CA GLU A 238 4.17 6.64 11.83
C GLU A 238 5.58 6.08 11.77
N ASN A 239 5.78 4.93 12.42
CA ASN A 239 7.01 4.18 12.34
C ASN A 239 6.95 3.25 11.13
N VAL A 240 7.90 3.40 10.19
CA VAL A 240 8.13 2.40 9.15
C VAL A 240 8.69 1.16 9.84
N THR A 241 7.88 0.11 9.90
CA THR A 241 8.21 -1.13 10.60
C THR A 241 8.95 -2.11 9.71
N ILE A 242 8.64 -2.12 8.42
CA ILE A 242 9.29 -2.97 7.42
C ILE A 242 9.78 -2.14 6.24
N VAL A 243 11.01 -2.40 5.82
CA VAL A 243 11.50 -2.05 4.48
C VAL A 243 11.82 -3.34 3.74
N ALA A 244 11.13 -3.59 2.63
CA ALA A 244 11.31 -4.77 1.79
C ALA A 244 11.86 -4.39 0.40
N HIS A 245 12.77 -5.21 -0.12
CA HIS A 245 13.51 -5.00 -1.36
C HIS A 245 13.85 -6.34 -2.02
N SER A 246 14.23 -6.35 -3.31
CA SER A 246 14.63 -7.57 -4.06
C SER A 246 15.75 -8.36 -3.37
N THR A 247 16.58 -7.69 -2.56
CA THR A 247 17.68 -8.30 -1.81
C THR A 247 17.27 -8.84 -0.43
N GLY A 248 16.05 -8.58 0.04
CA GLY A 248 15.59 -9.01 1.37
C GLY A 248 14.81 -7.92 2.11
N TYR A 249 14.72 -8.03 3.43
CA TYR A 249 13.98 -7.08 4.27
C TYR A 249 14.78 -6.64 5.51
N ILE A 250 14.35 -5.54 6.11
CA ILE A 250 14.70 -5.13 7.48
C ILE A 250 13.42 -4.77 8.25
N HIS A 251 13.38 -5.17 9.52
CA HIS A 251 12.22 -4.98 10.37
C HIS A 251 12.64 -4.32 11.70
N THR A 252 11.78 -3.48 12.28
CA THR A 252 12.00 -2.86 13.60
C THR A 252 12.17 -3.88 14.72
N ILE A 253 11.28 -4.88 14.80
CA ILE A 253 11.21 -5.85 15.89
C ILE A 253 12.25 -6.98 15.82
N TYR A 254 12.60 -7.49 14.64
CA TYR A 254 13.57 -8.59 14.53
C TYR A 254 15.02 -8.12 14.61
N ASP A 255 15.88 -8.85 15.31
CA ASP A 255 17.30 -8.51 15.46
C ASP A 255 18.13 -8.76 14.20
N SER A 256 17.62 -9.54 13.25
CA SER A 256 18.27 -9.83 11.97
C SER A 256 17.64 -9.05 10.82
N ALA A 257 18.45 -8.83 9.78
CA ALA A 257 18.00 -8.26 8.51
C ALA A 257 18.64 -9.03 7.36
N THR A 258 17.87 -9.24 6.29
CA THR A 258 18.33 -9.96 5.08
C THR A 258 18.58 -9.02 3.90
N ILE A 259 18.00 -7.82 3.92
CA ILE A 259 18.29 -6.78 2.92
C ILE A 259 19.80 -6.48 2.91
N SER A 260 20.36 -6.25 1.72
CA SER A 260 21.78 -5.87 1.62
C SER A 260 22.05 -4.58 2.40
N PRO A 261 23.10 -4.53 3.26
CA PRO A 261 23.44 -3.34 4.03
C PRO A 261 23.68 -2.10 3.16
N ASP A 262 24.38 -2.27 2.03
CA ASP A 262 24.68 -1.19 1.10
C ASP A 262 23.42 -0.65 0.43
N VAL A 263 22.50 -1.55 0.07
CA VAL A 263 21.20 -1.19 -0.51
C VAL A 263 20.36 -0.43 0.51
N TYR A 264 20.33 -0.88 1.76
CA TYR A 264 19.60 -0.19 2.82
C TYR A 264 20.17 1.20 3.12
N SER A 265 21.50 1.33 3.13
CA SER A 265 22.20 2.61 3.26
C SER A 265 21.87 3.56 2.09
N LYS A 266 21.92 3.05 0.84
CA LYS A 266 21.51 3.80 -0.36
C LYS A 266 20.07 4.29 -0.23
N PHE A 267 19.14 3.40 0.12
CA PHE A 267 17.73 3.72 0.36
C PHE A 267 17.58 4.85 1.38
N ASN A 268 18.21 4.72 2.56
CA ASN A 268 18.12 5.71 3.62
C ASN A 268 18.61 7.09 3.14
N ASN A 269 19.74 7.14 2.44
CA ASN A 269 20.28 8.38 1.90
C ASN A 269 19.34 9.01 0.84
N LYS A 270 18.79 8.19 -0.05
CA LYS A 270 17.87 8.65 -1.10
C LYS A 270 16.55 9.15 -0.53
N LEU A 271 15.97 8.43 0.43
CA LEU A 271 14.75 8.84 1.10
C LEU A 271 14.95 10.16 1.87
N ASN A 272 16.03 10.29 2.65
CA ASN A 272 16.33 11.55 3.35
C ASN A 272 16.53 12.73 2.38
N LYS A 273 17.19 12.49 1.24
CA LYS A 273 17.33 13.52 0.20
C LYS A 273 15.98 13.89 -0.42
N TYR A 274 15.08 12.94 -0.63
CA TYR A 274 13.72 13.19 -1.11
C TYR A 274 12.91 14.03 -0.11
N LEU A 275 12.99 13.69 1.18
CA LEU A 275 12.24 14.30 2.28
C LEU A 275 12.77 15.66 2.78
N LYS A 276 13.76 16.22 2.08
CA LYS A 276 14.38 17.50 2.43
C LYS A 276 14.44 18.45 1.23
N THR A 277 14.13 19.72 1.48
CA THR A 277 14.39 20.84 0.56
C THR A 277 15.02 22.02 1.30
N ASP A 278 15.76 22.85 0.58
CA ASP A 278 16.19 24.15 1.07
C ASP A 278 15.07 25.19 0.94
N ILE A 279 15.24 26.34 1.60
CA ILE A 279 14.25 27.40 1.62
C ILE A 279 14.53 28.34 0.44
N ASN A 280 13.57 28.42 -0.49
CA ASN A 280 13.54 29.42 -1.55
C ASN A 280 12.17 30.11 -1.58
N PHE A 281 11.98 31.05 -2.50
CA PHE A 281 10.73 31.79 -2.61
C PHE A 281 9.51 30.88 -2.86
N GLU A 282 9.63 29.92 -3.78
CA GLU A 282 8.54 28.97 -4.08
C GLU A 282 8.18 28.12 -2.85
N ILE A 283 9.18 27.63 -2.11
CA ILE A 283 8.98 26.87 -0.87
C ILE A 283 8.31 27.71 0.21
N LEU A 284 8.67 29.01 0.34
CA LEU A 284 8.01 29.91 1.27
C LEU A 284 6.54 30.13 0.88
N ALA A 285 6.25 30.33 -0.41
CA ALA A 285 4.87 30.45 -0.89
C ALA A 285 4.07 29.15 -0.65
N ASN A 286 4.67 28.00 -0.92
CA ASN A 286 4.07 26.70 -0.65
C ASN A 286 3.82 26.48 0.85
N PHE A 287 4.73 26.94 1.71
CA PHE A 287 4.54 26.93 3.16
C PHE A 287 3.34 27.79 3.58
N LEU A 288 3.20 29.00 3.01
CA LEU A 288 2.04 29.88 3.27
C LEU A 288 0.72 29.29 2.77
N ARG A 289 0.75 28.49 1.69
CA ARG A 289 -0.41 27.71 1.24
C ARG A 289 -0.85 26.68 2.28
N HIS A 290 0.12 26.02 2.92
CA HIS A 290 -0.15 25.02 3.96
C HIS A 290 -0.58 25.66 5.30
N HIS A 291 0.04 26.78 5.66
CA HIS A 291 -0.22 27.55 6.88
C HIS A 291 -0.97 28.84 6.58
N SER A 292 -2.25 28.71 6.24
CA SER A 292 -3.09 29.83 5.82
C SER A 292 -3.24 30.92 6.89
N GLU A 293 -3.02 30.58 8.17
CA GLU A 293 -3.06 31.53 9.29
C GLU A 293 -2.04 32.67 9.16
N PHE A 294 -0.95 32.46 8.39
CA PHE A 294 0.10 33.46 8.19
C PHE A 294 -0.14 34.36 6.97
N GLN A 295 -1.02 33.98 6.04
CA GLN A 295 -1.21 34.70 4.77
C GLN A 295 -1.60 36.17 4.96
N LYS A 296 -2.41 36.47 5.99
CA LYS A 296 -2.84 37.83 6.38
C LYS A 296 -1.72 38.83 6.68
N CYS A 297 -0.50 38.36 6.89
CA CYS A 297 0.67 39.20 7.12
C CYS A 297 1.44 39.53 5.84
N PHE A 298 0.99 39.02 4.69
CA PHE A 298 1.64 39.22 3.40
C PHE A 298 0.71 39.93 2.41
N GLN A 299 1.33 40.54 1.40
CA GLN A 299 0.69 41.16 0.25
C GLN A 299 1.51 40.91 -1.01
N ILE A 300 0.86 41.01 -2.17
CA ILE A 300 1.49 40.81 -3.48
C ILE A 300 1.35 42.09 -4.30
N SER A 301 2.42 42.48 -5.00
CA SER A 301 2.37 43.55 -5.99
C SER A 301 2.17 42.97 -7.40
N HIS A 302 1.34 43.66 -8.18
CA HIS A 302 1.05 43.33 -9.57
C HIS A 302 1.13 44.61 -10.42
N ILE A 303 1.64 44.53 -11.65
CA ILE A 303 1.65 45.67 -12.56
C ILE A 303 0.42 45.59 -13.45
N CYS A 304 -0.54 46.50 -13.23
CA CYS A 304 -1.73 46.64 -14.07
C CYS A 304 -1.75 48.04 -14.70
N CYS A 305 -1.91 48.11 -16.03
CA CYS A 305 -1.89 49.36 -16.81
C CYS A 305 -0.64 50.23 -16.54
N GLY A 306 0.52 49.59 -16.36
CA GLY A 306 1.80 50.27 -16.12
C GLY A 306 1.96 50.87 -14.72
N LYS A 307 1.02 50.63 -13.79
CA LYS A 307 1.08 51.10 -12.40
C LYS A 307 1.11 49.91 -11.43
N PRO A 308 1.86 50.00 -10.32
CA PRO A 308 1.83 48.97 -9.29
C PRO A 308 0.47 48.98 -8.58
N ARG A 309 -0.05 47.77 -8.36
CA ARG A 309 -1.27 47.44 -7.64
C ARG A 309 -0.94 46.44 -6.55
N TYR A 310 -1.69 46.45 -5.47
CA TYR A 310 -1.41 45.65 -4.29
C TYR A 310 -2.65 44.88 -3.85
N ILE A 311 -2.47 43.66 -3.37
CA ILE A 311 -3.56 42.80 -2.91
C ILE A 311 -3.11 41.96 -1.72
N GLU A 312 -4.04 41.64 -0.83
CA GLU A 312 -3.82 40.73 0.29
C GLU A 312 -3.45 39.32 -0.21
N ALA A 313 -2.41 38.70 0.38
CA ALA A 313 -1.97 37.39 -0.07
C ALA A 313 -3.06 36.31 0.10
N GLU A 314 -3.85 36.38 1.18
CA GLU A 314 -4.94 35.43 1.44
C GLU A 314 -6.02 35.44 0.36
N LYS A 315 -6.30 36.59 -0.28
CA LYS A 315 -7.22 36.64 -1.42
C LYS A 315 -6.63 35.91 -2.62
N VAL A 316 -5.36 36.16 -2.94
CA VAL A 316 -4.68 35.49 -4.07
C VAL A 316 -4.64 33.97 -3.86
N TYR A 317 -4.38 33.48 -2.64
CA TYR A 317 -4.45 32.05 -2.34
C TYR A 317 -5.87 31.48 -2.46
N GLN A 318 -6.93 32.25 -2.20
CA GLN A 318 -8.31 31.79 -2.44
C GLN A 318 -8.58 31.56 -3.93
N TYR A 319 -8.05 32.42 -4.81
CA TYR A 319 -8.17 32.23 -6.26
C TYR A 319 -7.42 30.99 -6.78
N GLU A 320 -6.39 30.48 -6.07
CA GLU A 320 -5.73 29.22 -6.45
C GLU A 320 -6.68 28.01 -6.42
N HIS A 321 -7.76 28.05 -5.62
CA HIS A 321 -8.71 26.93 -5.54
C HIS A 321 -9.46 26.69 -6.85
N SER A 322 -9.64 27.73 -7.68
CA SER A 322 -10.30 27.66 -8.98
C SER A 322 -9.33 27.80 -10.16
N SER A 323 -8.05 28.14 -9.91
CA SER A 323 -7.04 28.35 -10.94
C SER A 323 -6.10 27.14 -11.15
N LYS A 324 -5.49 27.07 -12.33
CA LYS A 324 -4.35 26.18 -12.61
C LYS A 324 -3.01 26.83 -12.24
N SER A 325 -3.03 28.13 -11.97
CA SER A 325 -1.86 28.96 -11.66
C SER A 325 -1.66 29.07 -10.15
N ARG A 326 -0.42 29.30 -9.70
CA ARG A 326 -0.07 29.32 -8.27
C ARG A 326 0.82 30.50 -7.88
N VAL A 327 0.66 30.95 -6.65
CA VAL A 327 1.56 31.87 -5.95
C VAL A 327 2.92 31.19 -5.75
N GLY A 328 3.98 31.95 -6.01
CA GLY A 328 5.36 31.54 -5.80
C GLY A 328 6.03 30.83 -6.97
N ASP A 329 5.28 30.36 -7.97
CA ASP A 329 5.83 29.67 -9.13
C ASP A 329 5.79 30.53 -10.41
N SER A 330 6.28 29.97 -11.52
CA SER A 330 6.34 30.64 -12.84
C SER A 330 4.97 31.09 -13.41
N THR A 331 3.86 30.63 -12.83
CA THR A 331 2.49 30.93 -13.26
C THR A 331 1.81 32.01 -12.43
N GLN A 332 2.43 32.49 -11.35
CA GLN A 332 1.84 33.51 -10.46
C GLN A 332 1.30 34.73 -11.22
N ASN A 333 2.01 35.20 -12.25
CA ASN A 333 1.53 36.34 -13.04
C ASN A 333 0.19 36.03 -13.72
N LYS A 334 -0.03 34.82 -14.23
CA LYS A 334 -1.31 34.44 -14.82
C LYS A 334 -2.43 34.45 -13.77
N LEU A 335 -2.15 33.92 -12.58
CA LEU A 335 -3.09 33.97 -11.44
C LEU A 335 -3.51 35.42 -11.13
N LEU A 336 -2.55 36.36 -11.09
CA LEU A 336 -2.85 37.76 -10.80
C LEU A 336 -3.69 38.44 -11.89
N HIS A 337 -3.62 38.01 -13.15
CA HIS A 337 -4.48 38.53 -14.23
C HIS A 337 -5.90 37.94 -14.19
N GLU A 338 -6.12 36.84 -13.45
CA GLU A 338 -7.45 36.23 -13.29
C GLU A 338 -8.29 36.89 -12.20
N ILE A 339 -7.68 37.76 -11.38
CA ILE A 339 -8.32 38.45 -10.24
C ILE A 339 -9.03 39.71 -10.74
N GLU A 340 -10.23 39.98 -10.21
CA GLU A 340 -11.00 41.18 -10.54
C GLU A 340 -10.24 42.45 -10.13
N GLU A 341 -10.26 43.49 -10.98
CA GLU A 341 -9.49 44.72 -10.75
C GLU A 341 -9.89 45.45 -9.45
N ASP A 342 -11.16 45.32 -9.04
CA ASP A 342 -11.71 45.94 -7.84
C ASP A 342 -11.14 45.36 -6.53
N ASP A 343 -10.50 44.18 -6.58
CA ASP A 343 -9.81 43.59 -5.43
C ASP A 343 -8.45 44.26 -5.13
N PHE A 344 -7.94 45.09 -6.05
CA PHE A 344 -6.61 45.69 -5.93
C PHE A 344 -6.61 47.11 -5.34
N TYR A 345 -5.62 47.38 -4.51
CA TYR A 345 -5.33 48.69 -3.94
C TYR A 345 -4.29 49.46 -4.76
N THR A 346 -4.40 50.80 -4.76
CA THR A 346 -3.46 51.74 -5.40
C THR A 346 -2.15 51.92 -4.64
N SER A 347 -2.14 51.58 -3.36
CA SER A 347 -1.01 51.76 -2.43
C SER A 347 -0.77 50.48 -1.62
N PRO A 348 0.47 50.24 -1.14
CA PRO A 348 0.75 49.09 -0.29
C PRO A 348 -0.13 49.08 0.96
N LEU A 349 -0.60 47.89 1.33
CA LEU A 349 -1.37 47.71 2.55
C LEU A 349 -0.45 47.86 3.78
N PRO A 350 -0.89 48.56 4.84
CA PRO A 350 -0.07 48.77 6.04
C PRO A 350 0.15 47.44 6.80
N GLN A 351 1.30 47.35 7.49
CA GLN A 351 1.66 46.23 8.37
C GLN A 351 1.75 44.84 7.70
N ARG A 352 1.83 44.78 6.36
CA ARG A 352 1.99 43.53 5.59
C ARG A 352 3.32 43.50 4.83
N ILE A 353 3.95 42.33 4.79
CA ILE A 353 5.21 42.07 4.08
C ILE A 353 4.93 41.89 2.59
N MET A 354 5.74 42.51 1.75
CA MET A 354 5.65 42.34 0.29
C MET A 354 6.31 41.04 -0.15
N LEU A 355 5.57 40.14 -0.82
CA LEU A 355 6.17 38.90 -1.33
C LEU A 355 7.21 39.13 -2.42
N SER A 356 7.08 40.18 -3.24
CA SER A 356 8.08 40.51 -4.27
C SER A 356 9.42 40.96 -3.68
N ASP A 357 9.44 41.58 -2.49
CA ASP A 357 10.68 41.89 -1.77
C ASP A 357 11.38 40.61 -1.30
N LEU A 358 10.60 39.62 -0.83
CA LEU A 358 11.13 38.31 -0.46
C LEU A 358 11.64 37.54 -1.67
N GLU A 359 10.95 37.61 -2.81
CA GLU A 359 11.43 37.03 -4.06
C GLU A 359 12.79 37.64 -4.47
N ALA A 360 12.94 38.97 -4.39
CA ALA A 360 14.21 39.65 -4.66
C ALA A 360 15.32 39.24 -3.66
N PHE A 361 14.97 39.08 -2.39
CA PHE A 361 15.88 38.56 -1.37
C PHE A 361 16.40 37.17 -1.73
N PHE A 362 15.52 36.23 -2.10
CA PHE A 362 15.91 34.86 -2.48
C PHE A 362 16.67 34.78 -3.80
N LYS A 363 16.53 35.75 -4.71
CA LYS A 363 17.38 35.86 -5.91
C LYS A 363 18.84 36.19 -5.59
N SER A 364 19.07 36.89 -4.47
CA SER A 364 20.41 37.35 -4.05
C SER A 364 21.01 36.54 -2.91
N ASN A 365 20.21 35.70 -2.23
CA ASN A 365 20.63 34.95 -1.06
C ASN A 365 20.15 33.49 -1.16
N HIS A 366 21.07 32.56 -0.96
CA HIS A 366 20.72 31.15 -0.77
C HIS A 366 20.51 30.87 0.72
N ILE A 367 19.35 30.30 1.07
CA ILE A 367 19.01 29.96 2.45
C ILE A 367 19.03 28.45 2.61
N SER A 368 20.10 27.96 3.25
CA SER A 368 20.26 26.55 3.55
C SER A 368 19.52 26.22 4.84
N LEU A 369 18.76 25.12 4.84
CA LEU A 369 17.98 24.71 6.01
C LEU A 369 18.86 24.39 7.24
N GLU A 370 20.10 23.93 7.01
CA GLU A 370 21.02 23.48 8.06
C GLU A 370 21.96 24.59 8.55
N ASP A 371 22.01 25.74 7.87
CA ASP A 371 22.87 26.87 8.25
C ASP A 371 22.07 27.93 9.00
N SER A 372 22.24 27.97 10.32
CA SER A 372 21.55 28.93 11.20
C SER A 372 21.82 30.39 10.81
N SER A 373 23.01 30.71 10.29
CA SER A 373 23.36 32.08 9.91
C SER A 373 22.54 32.59 8.72
N THR A 374 22.26 31.71 7.74
CA THR A 374 21.42 32.06 6.59
C THR A 374 19.95 32.16 6.98
N VAL A 375 19.47 31.30 7.88
CA VAL A 375 18.10 31.38 8.41
C VAL A 375 17.89 32.66 9.21
N ASP A 376 18.89 33.13 9.96
CA ASP A 376 18.79 34.40 10.69
C ASP A 376 18.70 35.62 9.76
N LYS A 377 19.33 35.58 8.57
CA LYS A 377 19.11 36.60 7.53
C LYS A 377 17.66 36.65 7.04
N LEU A 378 17.04 35.47 6.87
CA LEU A 378 15.62 35.37 6.51
C LEU A 378 14.72 35.90 7.64
N LYS A 379 15.02 35.60 8.91
CA LYS A 379 14.28 36.15 10.06
C LYS A 379 14.23 37.67 10.05
N LEU A 380 15.35 38.32 9.76
CA LEU A 380 15.41 39.78 9.68
C LEU A 380 14.49 40.34 8.59
N HIS A 381 14.39 39.67 7.44
CA HIS A 381 13.50 40.07 6.34
C HIS A 381 12.03 39.75 6.60
N LEU A 382 11.73 38.75 7.43
CA LEU A 382 10.37 38.41 7.83
C LEU A 382 9.90 39.23 9.05
N CYS A 383 10.80 39.92 9.76
CA CYS A 383 10.50 40.61 11.01
C CYS A 383 9.45 41.71 10.80
N ASN A 384 8.22 41.44 11.25
CA ASN A 384 7.09 42.36 11.20
C ASN A 384 6.18 42.05 12.40
N ASN A 385 5.53 43.07 12.96
CA ASN A 385 4.63 42.98 14.12
C ASN A 385 3.47 41.98 13.90
N CYS A 386 3.12 41.67 12.65
CA CYS A 386 2.06 40.72 12.32
C CYS A 386 2.46 39.24 12.53
N LEU A 387 3.76 38.89 12.46
CA LEU A 387 4.23 37.50 12.44
C LEU A 387 4.91 37.09 13.76
N PRO A 388 4.51 35.94 14.36
CA PRO A 388 5.31 35.31 15.40
C PRO A 388 6.52 34.61 14.76
N ILE A 389 7.61 35.37 14.52
CA ILE A 389 8.76 34.94 13.70
C ILE A 389 9.34 33.60 14.12
N ASP A 390 9.54 33.36 15.42
CA ASP A 390 10.13 32.10 15.89
C ASP A 390 9.25 30.90 15.53
N ARG A 391 7.93 31.02 15.71
CA ARG A 391 6.95 29.99 15.32
C ARG A 391 6.93 29.79 13.80
N VAL A 392 6.98 30.86 13.01
CA VAL A 392 7.00 30.79 11.54
C VAL A 392 8.23 30.04 11.06
N ILE A 393 9.41 30.35 11.59
CA ILE A 393 10.66 29.68 11.23
C ILE A 393 10.65 28.22 11.67
N GLU A 394 10.16 27.92 12.87
CA GLU A 394 10.03 26.54 13.34
C GLU A 394 9.12 25.72 12.41
N ASN A 395 7.94 26.25 12.08
CA ASN A 395 6.99 25.59 11.19
C ASN A 395 7.57 25.45 9.77
N LEU A 396 8.27 26.47 9.26
CA LEU A 396 8.93 26.41 7.95
C LEU A 396 10.02 25.34 7.91
N LYS A 397 10.82 25.20 8.98
CA LYS A 397 11.82 24.13 9.09
C LYS A 397 11.17 22.74 9.07
N LYS A 398 10.08 22.55 9.83
CA LYS A 398 9.29 21.31 9.83
C LYS A 398 8.68 21.03 8.44
N PHE A 399 8.19 22.06 7.75
CA PHE A 399 7.67 21.92 6.40
C PHE A 399 8.76 21.46 5.40
N CYS A 400 9.99 21.98 5.52
CA CYS A 400 11.09 21.72 4.60
C CYS A 400 11.84 20.40 4.85
N LYS A 401 11.68 19.77 6.02
CA LYS A 401 12.36 18.52 6.37
C LYS A 401 11.47 17.59 7.17
N THR A 402 11.10 16.47 6.55
CA THR A 402 10.51 15.33 7.23
C THR A 402 11.62 14.37 7.64
N VAL A 403 11.64 13.96 8.91
CA VAL A 403 12.57 12.94 9.42
C VAL A 403 11.77 11.65 9.63
N PRO A 404 11.91 10.63 8.78
CA PRO A 404 11.12 9.42 8.90
C PRO A 404 11.71 8.51 10.00
N ASN A 405 10.83 7.85 10.75
CA ASN A 405 11.24 6.77 11.65
C ASN A 405 11.31 5.46 10.86
N ILE A 406 12.53 4.99 10.58
CA ILE A 406 12.79 3.75 9.82
C ILE A 406 13.48 2.70 10.70
N PRO A 407 13.51 1.41 10.30
CA PRO A 407 14.15 0.36 11.09
C PRO A 407 15.62 0.65 11.41
N ASP A 408 16.06 0.39 12.63
CA ASP A 408 17.45 0.63 13.02
C ASP A 408 18.43 -0.27 12.26
N SER A 409 19.55 0.28 11.79
CA SER A 409 20.59 -0.46 11.04
C SER A 409 21.49 -1.37 11.89
N ARG A 410 21.41 -1.30 13.23
CA ARG A 410 22.13 -2.18 14.17
C ARG A 410 21.43 -3.55 14.21
N LYS A 411 21.68 -4.36 13.18
CA LYS A 411 21.11 -5.70 12.98
C LYS A 411 22.19 -6.75 12.75
N LYS A 412 21.82 -8.01 12.97
CA LYS A 412 22.56 -9.18 12.49
C LYS A 412 22.25 -9.38 11.01
N TRP A 413 23.14 -8.89 10.15
CA TRP A 413 22.98 -8.96 8.71
C TRP A 413 23.20 -10.39 8.20
N GLN A 414 22.23 -10.90 7.46
CA GLN A 414 22.25 -12.23 6.86
C GLN A 414 22.25 -12.10 5.34
N SER A 415 23.19 -12.78 4.67
CA SER A 415 23.24 -12.77 3.22
C SER A 415 22.23 -13.76 2.65
N THR A 416 21.37 -13.28 1.75
CA THR A 416 20.44 -14.09 0.97
C THR A 416 20.67 -13.76 -0.51
N PRO A 417 20.62 -14.75 -1.43
CA PRO A 417 20.68 -14.48 -2.85
C PRO A 417 19.59 -13.50 -3.28
N ALA A 418 19.96 -12.42 -3.96
CA ALA A 418 19.03 -11.41 -4.43
C ALA A 418 18.09 -11.95 -5.52
N ILE A 419 16.90 -11.35 -5.60
CA ILE A 419 15.88 -11.68 -6.59
C ILE A 419 16.12 -10.81 -7.83
N ASP A 420 16.88 -11.33 -8.79
CA ASP A 420 17.18 -10.62 -10.04
C ASP A 420 16.20 -10.97 -11.17
N LEU A 421 15.34 -10.00 -11.49
CA LEU A 421 14.32 -10.10 -12.53
C LEU A 421 14.55 -9.12 -13.69
N ASN A 422 15.76 -8.58 -13.87
CA ASN A 422 16.00 -7.53 -14.87
C ASN A 422 15.77 -7.98 -16.33
N ASP A 423 16.09 -9.24 -16.66
CA ASP A 423 16.00 -9.77 -18.04
C ASP A 423 14.67 -10.47 -18.39
N VAL A 424 13.69 -10.48 -17.49
CA VAL A 424 12.44 -11.23 -17.72
C VAL A 424 11.52 -10.53 -18.73
N LYS A 425 10.90 -11.31 -19.61
CA LYS A 425 10.04 -10.79 -20.69
C LYS A 425 8.60 -11.30 -20.62
N SER A 426 8.34 -12.32 -19.79
CA SER A 426 6.99 -12.84 -19.54
C SER A 426 6.80 -13.34 -18.10
N ALA A 427 5.55 -13.70 -17.77
CA ALA A 427 5.21 -14.36 -16.50
C ALA A 427 5.96 -15.69 -16.33
N GLU A 428 6.09 -16.45 -17.42
CA GLU A 428 6.78 -17.73 -17.45
C GLU A 428 8.27 -17.58 -17.14
N ASP A 429 8.92 -16.52 -17.65
CA ASP A 429 10.32 -16.21 -17.31
C ASP A 429 10.49 -15.94 -15.81
N VAL A 430 9.57 -15.17 -15.20
CA VAL A 430 9.58 -14.90 -13.76
C VAL A 430 9.41 -16.21 -12.99
N ILE A 431 8.42 -17.02 -13.36
CA ILE A 431 8.17 -18.32 -12.72
C ILE A 431 9.40 -19.24 -12.84
N ALA A 432 10.04 -19.31 -14.00
CA ALA A 432 11.23 -20.13 -14.23
C ALA A 432 12.39 -19.68 -13.31
N LYS A 433 12.69 -18.38 -13.27
CA LYS A 433 13.71 -17.83 -12.36
C LYS A 433 13.40 -18.11 -10.90
N MET A 434 12.13 -17.96 -10.47
CA MET A 434 11.73 -18.24 -9.09
C MET A 434 11.84 -19.73 -8.75
N LYS A 435 11.58 -20.64 -9.70
CA LYS A 435 11.77 -22.09 -9.51
C LYS A 435 13.24 -22.44 -9.26
N GLU A 436 14.17 -21.74 -9.89
CA GLU A 436 15.60 -21.94 -9.64
C GLU A 436 16.00 -21.38 -8.26
N LEU A 437 15.53 -20.18 -7.94
CA LEU A 437 15.95 -19.44 -6.75
C LEU A 437 15.34 -19.96 -5.42
N ARG A 438 14.13 -20.54 -5.46
CA ARG A 438 13.38 -20.97 -4.27
C ARG A 438 14.07 -22.02 -3.39
N LYS A 439 15.14 -22.66 -3.87
CA LYS A 439 15.94 -23.59 -3.06
C LYS A 439 16.80 -22.87 -2.02
N THR A 440 17.15 -21.61 -2.29
CA THR A 440 18.10 -20.81 -1.49
C THR A 440 17.53 -19.46 -1.06
N ASN A 441 16.34 -19.08 -1.53
CA ASN A 441 15.66 -17.84 -1.15
C ASN A 441 14.22 -18.14 -0.71
N LEU A 442 13.93 -17.85 0.56
CA LEU A 442 12.62 -18.12 1.16
C LEU A 442 11.50 -17.27 0.58
N THR A 443 11.75 -16.00 0.27
CA THR A 443 10.78 -15.10 -0.38
C THR A 443 10.36 -15.64 -1.75
N ALA A 444 11.31 -16.17 -2.54
CA ALA A 444 11.01 -16.82 -3.82
C ALA A 444 10.16 -18.10 -3.63
N ASP A 445 10.40 -18.88 -2.56
CA ASP A 445 9.62 -20.08 -2.25
C ASP A 445 8.17 -19.73 -1.82
N LEU A 446 8.02 -18.74 -0.92
CA LEU A 446 6.73 -18.26 -0.43
C LEU A 446 5.88 -17.62 -1.54
N ALA A 447 6.51 -17.03 -2.56
CA ALA A 447 5.81 -16.47 -3.72
C ALA A 447 4.92 -17.50 -4.43
N PHE A 448 5.29 -18.80 -4.45
CA PHE A 448 4.44 -19.85 -5.04
C PHE A 448 3.15 -20.10 -4.23
N SER A 449 3.23 -20.03 -2.90
CA SER A 449 2.06 -20.13 -2.02
C SER A 449 1.16 -18.89 -2.13
N ALA A 450 1.75 -17.70 -2.20
CA ALA A 450 1.04 -16.45 -2.50
C ALA A 450 0.38 -16.47 -3.88
N PHE A 451 1.08 -17.00 -4.88
CA PHE A 451 0.58 -17.17 -6.24
C PHE A 451 -0.49 -18.26 -6.38
N ARG A 452 -0.75 -19.04 -5.31
CA ARG A 452 -1.75 -20.12 -5.23
C ARG A 452 -1.45 -21.35 -6.07
N ASP A 453 -0.23 -21.54 -6.56
CA ASP A 453 0.08 -22.63 -7.50
C ASP A 453 0.34 -23.96 -6.77
N LEU A 454 -0.67 -24.81 -6.69
CA LEU A 454 -0.61 -26.11 -6.00
C LEU A 454 0.15 -27.20 -6.78
N LYS A 455 0.54 -26.97 -8.04
CA LYS A 455 1.54 -27.84 -8.71
C LYS A 455 2.93 -27.62 -8.11
N ASN A 456 3.18 -26.44 -7.54
CA ASN A 456 4.50 -26.02 -7.06
C ASN A 456 4.50 -25.60 -5.58
N SER A 457 3.40 -25.81 -4.85
CA SER A 457 3.30 -25.49 -3.42
C SER A 457 2.52 -26.56 -2.67
N PRO A 458 2.80 -26.76 -1.36
CA PRO A 458 2.18 -27.82 -0.58
C PRO A 458 0.70 -27.55 -0.28
N TRP A 459 -0.10 -28.62 -0.22
CA TRP A 459 -1.52 -28.56 0.13
C TRP A 459 -1.80 -28.15 1.57
N LYS A 460 -1.05 -28.70 2.53
CA LYS A 460 -1.29 -28.49 3.96
C LYS A 460 -1.38 -26.99 4.36
N PRO A 461 -0.46 -26.11 3.92
CA PRO A 461 -0.60 -24.67 4.17
C PRO A 461 -1.83 -24.03 3.50
N PHE A 462 -2.17 -24.45 2.28
CA PHE A 462 -3.37 -23.95 1.58
C PHE A 462 -4.67 -24.36 2.29
N LEU A 463 -4.78 -25.62 2.73
CA LEU A 463 -5.94 -26.12 3.46
C LEU A 463 -6.04 -25.50 4.85
N LYS A 464 -4.92 -25.36 5.57
CA LYS A 464 -4.91 -24.63 6.85
C LYS A 464 -5.43 -23.20 6.68
N ALA A 465 -5.06 -22.51 5.61
CA ALA A 465 -5.65 -21.21 5.28
C ALA A 465 -7.15 -21.30 4.98
N ALA A 466 -7.55 -22.23 4.12
CA ALA A 466 -8.93 -22.43 3.71
C ALA A 466 -9.86 -22.66 4.92
N LEU A 467 -9.45 -23.52 5.84
CA LEU A 467 -10.32 -24.02 6.91
C LEU A 467 -10.28 -23.16 8.18
N GLN A 468 -9.24 -22.34 8.38
CA GLN A 468 -9.08 -21.56 9.62
C GLN A 468 -9.34 -20.06 9.45
N ARG A 469 -9.26 -19.54 8.22
CA ARG A 469 -9.22 -18.10 7.92
C ARG A 469 -10.23 -17.67 6.85
N ASN A 470 -11.33 -18.39 6.71
CA ASN A 470 -12.41 -18.00 5.80
C ASN A 470 -13.77 -17.97 6.51
N PRO A 471 -14.02 -16.93 7.34
CA PRO A 471 -15.22 -16.84 8.17
C PRO A 471 -16.49 -16.40 7.41
N VAL A 472 -16.38 -15.78 6.23
CA VAL A 472 -17.54 -15.21 5.54
C VAL A 472 -18.49 -16.30 5.07
N SER A 473 -17.98 -17.32 4.38
CA SER A 473 -18.79 -18.45 3.89
C SER A 473 -19.48 -19.20 5.03
N ILE A 474 -18.83 -19.28 6.19
CA ILE A 474 -19.39 -19.88 7.40
C ILE A 474 -20.55 -19.02 7.91
N LYS A 475 -20.29 -17.74 8.19
CA LYS A 475 -21.28 -16.82 8.75
C LYS A 475 -22.53 -16.71 7.86
N GLN A 476 -22.34 -16.57 6.55
CA GLN A 476 -23.45 -16.39 5.61
C GLN A 476 -24.29 -17.66 5.36
N THR A 477 -23.82 -18.83 5.78
CA THR A 477 -24.56 -20.09 5.64
C THR A 477 -25.17 -20.60 6.94
N THR A 478 -25.04 -19.88 8.05
CA THR A 478 -25.50 -20.30 9.39
C THR A 478 -26.95 -20.82 9.41
N THR A 479 -27.85 -20.22 8.62
CA THR A 479 -29.28 -20.58 8.55
C THR A 479 -29.62 -21.57 7.43
N MET A 480 -28.65 -21.96 6.59
CA MET A 480 -28.85 -22.86 5.45
C MET A 480 -28.57 -24.31 5.85
N SER A 481 -29.38 -25.27 5.36
CA SER A 481 -29.01 -26.68 5.47
C SER A 481 -27.75 -27.00 4.64
N VAL A 482 -27.13 -28.16 4.87
CA VAL A 482 -25.96 -28.57 4.06
C VAL A 482 -26.35 -28.72 2.58
N ASN A 483 -27.53 -29.29 2.30
CA ASN A 483 -28.03 -29.42 0.93
C ASN A 483 -28.33 -28.06 0.29
N ASP A 484 -28.93 -27.13 1.02
CA ASP A 484 -29.18 -25.78 0.49
C ASP A 484 -27.87 -25.04 0.22
N THR A 485 -26.88 -25.21 1.09
CA THR A 485 -25.52 -24.66 0.90
C THR A 485 -24.89 -25.22 -0.36
N PHE A 486 -24.93 -26.54 -0.56
CA PHE A 486 -24.44 -27.19 -1.77
C PHE A 486 -25.17 -26.69 -3.03
N ASN A 487 -26.51 -26.64 -2.99
CA ASN A 487 -27.32 -26.14 -4.09
C ASN A 487 -26.98 -24.68 -4.40
N ARG A 488 -26.76 -23.85 -3.39
CA ARG A 488 -26.31 -22.46 -3.56
C ARG A 488 -24.94 -22.39 -4.23
N LEU A 489 -23.96 -23.17 -3.79
CA LEU A 489 -22.63 -23.25 -4.43
C LEU A 489 -22.72 -23.72 -5.89
N CYS A 490 -23.68 -24.58 -6.23
CA CYS A 490 -23.92 -25.02 -7.61
C CYS A 490 -24.46 -23.90 -8.51
N THR A 491 -25.13 -22.88 -7.93
CA THR A 491 -25.60 -21.69 -8.69
C THR A 491 -24.50 -20.71 -9.04
N PHE A 492 -23.35 -20.77 -8.37
CA PHE A 492 -22.21 -19.89 -8.65
C PHE A 492 -21.57 -20.23 -9.99
N ASP A 493 -21.05 -19.22 -10.69
CA ASP A 493 -20.34 -19.42 -11.95
C ASP A 493 -19.18 -20.42 -11.76
N ASN A 494 -19.05 -21.39 -12.65
CA ASN A 494 -18.07 -22.47 -12.55
C ASN A 494 -16.71 -22.06 -13.15
N SER A 495 -16.24 -20.89 -12.73
CA SER A 495 -15.05 -20.24 -13.24
C SER A 495 -14.25 -19.68 -12.07
N SER A 496 -13.01 -20.14 -11.92
CA SER A 496 -12.08 -19.64 -10.91
C SER A 496 -11.65 -18.20 -11.19
N ILE A 497 -11.43 -17.41 -10.13
CA ILE A 497 -10.78 -16.10 -10.23
C ILE A 497 -9.27 -16.23 -10.51
N TYR A 498 -8.68 -17.39 -10.23
CA TYR A 498 -7.30 -17.75 -10.54
C TYR A 498 -7.27 -18.59 -11.81
N PRO A 499 -6.93 -18.01 -12.98
CA PRO A 499 -6.94 -18.73 -14.25
C PRO A 499 -5.84 -19.80 -14.27
N GLY A 500 -6.03 -20.81 -15.13
CA GLY A 500 -5.13 -21.94 -15.28
C GLY A 500 -5.51 -23.14 -14.42
N GLU A 501 -4.71 -24.18 -14.55
CA GLU A 501 -5.03 -25.52 -14.03
C GLU A 501 -4.70 -25.73 -12.55
N SER A 502 -3.71 -25.00 -12.03
CA SER A 502 -3.08 -25.32 -10.74
C SER A 502 -3.32 -24.32 -9.63
N ARG A 503 -3.92 -23.17 -9.94
CA ARG A 503 -4.12 -22.07 -9.00
C ARG A 503 -5.53 -22.06 -8.46
N LEU A 504 -5.72 -21.93 -7.15
CA LEU A 504 -7.03 -22.07 -6.52
C LEU A 504 -7.44 -20.85 -5.68
N ALA A 505 -8.72 -20.53 -5.71
CA ALA A 505 -9.38 -19.60 -4.81
C ALA A 505 -9.64 -20.21 -3.42
N GLN A 506 -9.65 -19.37 -2.40
CA GLN A 506 -10.03 -19.66 -1.03
C GLN A 506 -11.55 -19.57 -0.84
N PRO A 507 -12.13 -20.23 0.18
CA PRO A 507 -13.58 -20.26 0.39
C PRO A 507 -14.29 -18.91 0.38
N ASP A 508 -13.74 -17.89 1.04
CA ASP A 508 -14.38 -16.57 1.07
C ASP A 508 -14.28 -15.83 -0.26
N GLU A 509 -13.24 -16.09 -1.07
CA GLU A 509 -13.16 -15.57 -2.44
C GLU A 509 -14.27 -16.20 -3.30
N VAL A 510 -14.46 -17.53 -3.19
CA VAL A 510 -15.54 -18.24 -3.90
C VAL A 510 -16.91 -17.67 -3.52
N TRP A 511 -17.12 -17.45 -2.23
CA TRP A 511 -18.40 -16.99 -1.70
C TRP A 511 -18.67 -15.52 -2.04
N ASN A 512 -17.70 -14.63 -1.82
CA ASN A 512 -17.85 -13.19 -2.06
C ASN A 512 -18.05 -12.85 -3.54
N PHE A 513 -17.33 -13.54 -4.43
CA PHE A 513 -17.40 -13.29 -5.87
C PHE A 513 -18.42 -14.17 -6.58
N GLN A 514 -19.13 -15.03 -5.83
CA GLN A 514 -20.16 -15.95 -6.31
C GLN A 514 -19.71 -16.77 -7.53
N ARG A 515 -18.45 -17.20 -7.51
CA ARG A 515 -17.83 -17.96 -8.59
C ARG A 515 -16.64 -18.75 -8.10
N GLY A 516 -16.40 -19.90 -8.72
CA GLY A 516 -15.26 -20.75 -8.42
C GLY A 516 -15.30 -22.03 -9.24
N ASP A 517 -14.14 -22.61 -9.49
CA ASP A 517 -14.06 -23.95 -10.03
C ASP A 517 -14.68 -24.98 -9.05
N GLY A 518 -15.13 -26.13 -9.55
CA GLY A 518 -15.72 -27.19 -8.73
C GLY A 518 -14.84 -27.65 -7.56
N LEU A 519 -13.51 -27.67 -7.71
CA LEU A 519 -12.60 -27.99 -6.61
C LEU A 519 -12.59 -26.91 -5.52
N GLU A 520 -12.67 -25.65 -5.92
CA GLU A 520 -12.71 -24.51 -4.99
C GLU A 520 -14.05 -24.47 -4.23
N LYS A 521 -15.15 -24.75 -4.94
CA LYS A 521 -16.49 -24.93 -4.34
C LYS A 521 -16.52 -26.11 -3.36
N ALA A 522 -15.87 -27.21 -3.70
CA ALA A 522 -15.74 -28.37 -2.81
C ALA A 522 -14.99 -27.99 -1.52
N ILE A 523 -13.86 -27.28 -1.62
CA ILE A 523 -13.10 -26.80 -0.46
C ILE A 523 -13.91 -25.78 0.36
N CYS A 524 -14.69 -24.92 -0.30
CA CYS A 524 -15.62 -24.01 0.38
C CYS A 524 -16.68 -24.78 1.18
N LEU A 525 -17.24 -25.85 0.62
CA LEU A 525 -18.18 -26.72 1.34
C LEU A 525 -17.49 -27.43 2.52
N ILE A 526 -16.25 -27.90 2.36
CA ILE A 526 -15.47 -28.52 3.44
C ILE A 526 -15.23 -27.52 4.57
N ASN A 527 -14.88 -26.26 4.28
CA ASN A 527 -14.73 -25.22 5.29
C ASN A 527 -16.01 -25.05 6.13
N ILE A 528 -17.17 -25.01 5.48
CA ILE A 528 -18.47 -24.90 6.14
C ILE A 528 -18.78 -26.16 6.98
N LEU A 529 -18.56 -27.35 6.41
CA LEU A 529 -18.81 -28.62 7.10
C LEU A 529 -17.91 -28.78 8.33
N LYS A 530 -16.62 -28.46 8.21
CA LYS A 530 -15.67 -28.56 9.32
C LYS A 530 -16.00 -27.59 10.45
N ASN A 531 -16.58 -26.43 10.14
CA ASN A 531 -17.06 -25.52 11.17
C ASN A 531 -18.32 -26.02 11.88
N ARG A 532 -19.26 -26.65 11.16
CA ARG A 532 -20.50 -27.20 11.73
C ARG A 532 -20.29 -28.51 12.49
N TYR A 533 -19.32 -29.31 12.04
CA TYR A 533 -18.98 -30.62 12.59
C TYR A 533 -17.46 -30.70 12.83
N PRO A 534 -16.94 -30.06 13.90
CA PRO A 534 -15.51 -29.95 14.15
C PRO A 534 -14.76 -31.27 14.27
N ASP A 535 -15.44 -32.32 14.73
CA ASP A 535 -14.85 -33.65 14.94
C ASP A 535 -14.86 -34.51 13.67
N ASP A 536 -15.63 -34.12 12.65
CA ASP A 536 -15.72 -34.85 11.39
C ASP A 536 -14.81 -34.19 10.34
N LEU A 537 -14.07 -35.01 9.59
CA LEU A 537 -13.29 -34.54 8.46
C LEU A 537 -13.91 -35.08 7.17
N PRO A 538 -14.55 -34.22 6.34
CA PRO A 538 -15.05 -34.64 5.05
C PRO A 538 -13.94 -35.19 4.17
N HIS A 539 -14.24 -36.28 3.44
CA HIS A 539 -13.30 -36.87 2.50
C HIS A 539 -13.45 -36.23 1.11
N LEU A 540 -12.35 -35.72 0.56
CA LEU A 540 -12.32 -35.15 -0.78
C LEU A 540 -11.76 -36.18 -1.76
N LYS A 541 -12.53 -36.48 -2.82
CA LYS A 541 -12.14 -37.46 -3.84
C LYS A 541 -12.34 -36.91 -5.24
N ALA A 542 -11.41 -37.18 -6.15
CA ALA A 542 -11.57 -36.88 -7.57
C ALA A 542 -11.77 -38.15 -8.40
N VAL A 543 -12.71 -38.11 -9.35
CA VAL A 543 -12.90 -39.15 -10.38
C VAL A 543 -13.01 -38.45 -11.74
N GLY A 544 -11.93 -38.50 -12.52
CA GLY A 544 -11.80 -37.68 -13.71
C GLY A 544 -11.93 -36.20 -13.36
N LYS A 545 -12.84 -35.48 -14.01
CA LYS A 545 -13.11 -34.06 -13.76
C LYS A 545 -14.19 -33.80 -12.70
N LYS A 546 -14.65 -34.83 -11.99
CA LYS A 546 -15.67 -34.71 -10.93
C LYS A 546 -14.99 -34.76 -9.57
N ILE A 547 -15.33 -33.80 -8.72
CA ILE A 547 -14.87 -33.68 -7.34
C ILE A 547 -16.02 -34.04 -6.42
N PHE A 548 -15.78 -34.93 -5.47
CA PHE A 548 -16.74 -35.43 -4.51
C PHE A 548 -16.31 -35.02 -3.10
N VAL A 549 -17.23 -34.39 -2.36
CA VAL A 549 -17.11 -34.19 -0.92
C VAL A 549 -18.02 -35.22 -0.26
N ILE A 550 -17.41 -36.18 0.45
CA ILE A 550 -18.11 -37.26 1.14
C ILE A 550 -18.11 -36.95 2.63
N HIS A 551 -19.29 -36.84 3.21
CA HIS A 551 -19.50 -36.56 4.62
C HIS A 551 -20.70 -37.36 5.14
N LYS A 552 -20.85 -37.51 6.46
CA LYS A 552 -21.97 -38.26 7.06
C LYS A 552 -23.36 -37.71 6.67
N THR A 553 -23.43 -36.46 6.22
CA THR A 553 -24.67 -35.81 5.78
C THR A 553 -25.00 -36.05 4.31
N GLY A 554 -24.09 -36.65 3.53
CA GLY A 554 -24.30 -36.91 2.10
C GLY A 554 -23.02 -36.87 1.27
N GLU A 555 -23.19 -37.15 -0.02
CA GLU A 555 -22.16 -37.06 -1.05
C GLU A 555 -22.50 -35.90 -2.00
N PHE A 556 -21.55 -34.99 -2.17
CA PHE A 556 -21.74 -33.75 -2.94
C PHE A 556 -20.77 -33.71 -4.12
N GLN A 557 -21.30 -33.59 -5.34
CA GLN A 557 -20.51 -33.64 -6.57
C GLN A 557 -20.38 -32.25 -7.21
N PHE A 558 -19.16 -31.86 -7.56
CA PHE A 558 -18.84 -30.67 -8.33
C PHE A 558 -18.06 -31.02 -9.61
N GLN A 559 -18.18 -30.19 -10.63
CA GLN A 559 -17.43 -30.32 -11.88
C GLN A 559 -16.22 -29.37 -11.87
N SER A 560 -15.01 -29.92 -11.98
CA SER A 560 -13.76 -29.16 -11.95
C SER A 560 -13.02 -29.21 -13.29
N SER A 561 -12.30 -28.15 -13.57
CA SER A 561 -11.34 -28.01 -14.66
C SER A 561 -9.89 -27.96 -14.17
N LYS A 562 -9.67 -27.93 -12.85
CA LYS A 562 -8.33 -27.91 -12.25
C LYS A 562 -7.66 -29.26 -12.44
N ASP A 563 -6.36 -29.21 -12.68
CA ASP A 563 -5.50 -30.38 -12.82
C ASP A 563 -4.39 -30.26 -11.79
N VAL A 564 -4.67 -30.78 -10.59
CA VAL A 564 -3.76 -30.82 -9.44
C VAL A 564 -3.89 -32.17 -8.77
N GLU A 565 -2.81 -32.65 -8.17
CA GLU A 565 -2.88 -33.81 -7.29
C GLU A 565 -3.83 -33.49 -6.12
N MET A 566 -4.71 -34.41 -5.77
CA MET A 566 -5.64 -34.19 -4.65
C MET A 566 -4.91 -34.23 -3.31
N PRO A 567 -5.31 -33.41 -2.31
CA PRO A 567 -4.71 -33.46 -0.99
C PRO A 567 -4.93 -34.82 -0.34
N GLN A 568 -3.95 -35.26 0.44
CA GLN A 568 -4.06 -36.46 1.26
C GLN A 568 -4.71 -36.12 2.60
N GLN A 569 -5.18 -37.15 3.31
CA GLN A 569 -5.80 -36.97 4.63
C GLN A 569 -4.89 -36.24 5.63
N LYS A 570 -3.57 -36.41 5.52
CA LYS A 570 -2.57 -35.75 6.37
C LYS A 570 -2.42 -34.24 6.13
N ASP A 571 -2.95 -33.74 5.01
CA ASP A 571 -2.87 -32.33 4.64
C ASP A 571 -3.98 -31.48 5.28
N PHE A 572 -5.06 -32.13 5.74
CA PHE A 572 -6.16 -31.52 6.49
C PHE A 572 -5.84 -31.47 7.98
#